data_AF-A0A662UNK1-F1
#
_entry.id   AF-A0A662UNK1-F1
#
_cell.length_a   1.000
_cell.length_b   1.000
_cell.length_c   1.000
_cell.angle_alpha   90.00
_cell.angle_beta   90.00
_cell.angle_gamma   90.00
#
_symmetry.space_group_name_H-M   'P 1'
#
loop_
_entity.id
_entity.type
_entity.pdbx_description
1 polymer ?
#
loop_
_entity_poly.entity_id
_entity_poly.type
_entity_poly.pdbx_seq_one_letter_code
_entity_poly.pdbx_strand_id
1 'polypeptide(L)'
;MTYSIIALDPHRRMLGVATASGSIAVGSRVPWAMHSVGAVATQAYTNPTLGPLILSYLKRGFNAKEALQRALSEDPEPSMRQVAVITADGDKAVHNGSNIPNEKGYYIGDRCVSIANLVVSKRIPTEMCLVFEEIYRERGFIEALITALEKAHELGGDLRGDHSASIIVVGETIYGEYYDKIIDIRIDYSLNPISDLRKIYSYLNKEQ
;
A
#
# COMPACT_ATOMS: atom_id res chain seq x y z
N MET A 1 8.40 0.91 -10.27
CA MET A 1 7.40 0.34 -11.19
C MET A 1 6.52 -0.56 -10.37
N THR A 2 5.38 -0.03 -10.00
CA THR A 2 4.64 -0.50 -8.83
C THR A 2 3.31 0.21 -8.81
N TYR A 3 2.25 -0.49 -8.40
CA TYR A 3 1.05 0.13 -7.90
C TYR A 3 0.77 -0.36 -6.49
N SER A 4 0.34 0.55 -5.63
CA SER A 4 -0.01 0.26 -4.24
C SER A 4 -1.26 1.02 -3.84
N ILE A 5 -2.01 0.44 -2.92
CA ILE A 5 -3.09 1.09 -2.19
C ILE A 5 -2.81 0.97 -0.69
N ILE A 6 -2.92 2.08 0.02
CA ILE A 6 -2.97 2.13 1.48
C ILE A 6 -4.39 2.51 1.88
N ALA A 7 -4.92 1.89 2.95
CA ALA A 7 -6.28 2.15 3.38
C ALA A 7 -6.47 2.03 4.89
N LEU A 8 -7.60 2.54 5.37
CA LEU A 8 -8.04 2.53 6.76
C LEU A 8 -9.46 1.96 6.85
N ASP A 9 -9.67 0.97 7.71
CA ASP A 9 -10.98 0.59 8.26
C ASP A 9 -11.14 1.26 9.62
N PRO A 10 -11.88 2.38 9.72
CA PRO A 10 -12.05 3.10 11.00
C PRO A 10 -12.91 2.32 11.99
N HIS A 11 -13.80 1.44 11.51
CA HIS A 11 -14.70 0.67 12.39
C HIS A 11 -13.96 -0.44 13.12
N ARG A 12 -13.08 -1.14 12.40
CA ARG A 12 -12.24 -2.22 12.97
C ARG A 12 -10.83 -1.75 13.36
N ARG A 13 -10.54 -0.45 13.19
CA ARG A 13 -9.23 0.17 13.44
C ARG A 13 -8.09 -0.56 12.73
N MET A 14 -8.33 -1.01 11.50
CA MET A 14 -7.33 -1.69 10.69
C MET A 14 -6.69 -0.74 9.70
N LEU A 15 -5.40 -0.92 9.48
CA LEU A 15 -4.64 -0.24 8.44
C LEU A 15 -4.05 -1.29 7.53
N GLY A 16 -4.01 -1.02 6.23
CA GLY A 16 -3.52 -2.00 5.27
C GLY A 16 -2.77 -1.36 4.13
N VAL A 17 -1.83 -2.13 3.58
CA VAL A 17 -1.13 -1.82 2.33
C VAL A 17 -1.19 -3.05 1.45
N ALA A 18 -1.64 -2.87 0.21
CA ALA A 18 -1.55 -3.88 -0.83
C ALA A 18 -0.75 -3.32 -2.00
N THR A 19 0.16 -4.10 -2.55
CA THR A 19 1.07 -3.66 -3.61
C THR A 19 1.39 -4.78 -4.59
N ALA A 20 1.62 -4.41 -5.84
CA ALA A 20 2.20 -5.31 -6.84
C ALA A 20 3.20 -4.57 -7.74
N SER A 21 4.08 -5.35 -8.37
CA SER A 21 5.20 -4.82 -9.15
C SER A 21 5.78 -5.89 -10.08
N GLY A 22 6.29 -5.50 -11.24
CA GLY A 22 7.08 -6.36 -12.12
C GLY A 22 8.55 -6.53 -11.71
N SER A 23 8.97 -5.99 -10.58
CA SER A 23 10.19 -6.42 -9.89
C SER A 23 9.84 -7.43 -8.79
N ILE A 24 10.78 -8.31 -8.46
CA ILE A 24 10.64 -9.32 -7.42
C ILE A 24 10.55 -8.72 -6.00
N ALA A 25 10.04 -9.51 -5.06
CA ALA A 25 10.06 -9.29 -3.62
C ALA A 25 9.57 -7.91 -3.15
N VAL A 26 8.54 -7.35 -3.80
CA VAL A 26 8.01 -6.01 -3.50
C VAL A 26 7.59 -5.86 -2.03
N GLY A 27 7.08 -6.93 -1.40
CA GLY A 27 6.63 -6.95 -0.02
C GLY A 27 7.72 -6.66 1.01
N SER A 28 8.99 -6.83 0.66
CA SER A 28 10.12 -6.52 1.56
C SER A 28 10.41 -5.03 1.72
N ARG A 29 9.91 -4.18 0.82
CA ARG A 29 10.42 -2.81 0.68
C ARG A 29 9.34 -1.74 0.56
N VAL A 30 8.19 -2.05 -0.04
CA VAL A 30 7.13 -1.07 -0.31
C VAL A 30 6.13 -0.93 0.84
N PRO A 31 5.50 -2.02 1.33
CA PRO A 31 4.40 -1.89 2.27
C PRO A 31 4.89 -1.80 3.71
N TRP A 32 4.43 -0.79 4.44
CA TRP A 32 4.68 -0.59 5.87
C TRP A 32 3.39 -0.19 6.58
N ALA A 33 3.11 -0.78 7.74
CA ALA A 33 1.96 -0.41 8.54
C ALA A 33 2.26 -0.66 10.02
N MET A 34 1.64 0.13 10.89
CA MET A 34 1.72 0.01 12.33
C MET A 34 0.34 0.31 12.92
N HIS A 35 -0.20 -0.63 13.69
CA HIS A 35 -1.54 -0.52 14.25
C HIS A 35 -1.65 0.73 15.13
N SER A 36 -2.81 1.39 15.05
CA SER A 36 -3.11 2.66 15.74
C SER A 36 -2.16 3.83 15.40
N VAL A 37 -1.29 3.70 14.39
CA VAL A 37 -0.38 4.77 13.95
C VAL A 37 -0.63 5.16 12.50
N GLY A 38 -0.47 4.23 11.55
CA GLY A 38 -0.65 4.52 10.13
C GLY A 38 -0.14 3.45 9.19
N ALA A 39 -0.30 3.69 7.90
CA ALA A 39 0.22 2.88 6.81
C ALA A 39 0.97 3.76 5.79
N VAL A 40 2.04 3.22 5.22
CA VAL A 40 2.94 3.89 4.30
C VAL A 40 3.29 2.95 3.15
N ALA A 41 3.22 3.46 1.93
CA ALA A 41 3.79 2.81 0.75
C ALA A 41 4.93 3.67 0.20
N THR A 42 6.15 3.14 0.13
CA THR A 42 7.33 3.80 -0.46
C THR A 42 7.79 3.06 -1.71
N GLN A 43 7.73 3.71 -2.87
CA GLN A 43 7.96 3.08 -4.17
C GLN A 43 8.70 3.99 -5.18
N ALA A 44 8.66 3.59 -6.45
CA ALA A 44 9.50 4.10 -7.55
C ALA A 44 10.97 3.68 -7.38
N TYR A 45 11.90 4.61 -7.20
CA TYR A 45 13.25 4.27 -6.74
C TYR A 45 13.20 4.12 -5.22
N THR A 46 12.66 2.99 -4.78
CA THR A 46 12.28 2.74 -3.39
C THR A 46 13.45 2.99 -2.45
N ASN A 47 13.22 3.87 -1.48
CA ASN A 47 14.00 3.93 -0.25
C ASN A 47 13.17 3.27 0.86
N PRO A 48 13.50 2.02 1.27
CA PRO A 48 12.71 1.30 2.26
C PRO A 48 12.73 1.97 3.64
N THR A 49 13.74 2.79 3.95
CA THR A 49 13.87 3.44 5.26
C THR A 49 12.77 4.47 5.52
N LEU A 50 12.18 5.04 4.46
CA LEU A 50 11.11 6.03 4.57
C LEU A 50 9.86 5.47 5.26
N GLY A 51 9.54 4.19 5.06
CA GLY A 51 8.40 3.52 5.70
C GLY A 51 8.43 3.61 7.23
N PRO A 52 9.39 2.94 7.90
CA PRO A 52 9.50 2.99 9.35
C PRO A 52 9.81 4.40 9.89
N LEU A 53 10.56 5.24 9.15
CA LEU A 53 10.83 6.62 9.57
C LEU A 53 9.55 7.46 9.63
N ILE A 54 8.71 7.42 8.59
CA ILE A 54 7.42 8.13 8.57
C ILE A 54 6.52 7.61 9.69
N LEU A 55 6.39 6.28 9.85
CA LEU A 55 5.60 5.70 10.94
C LEU A 55 6.11 6.15 12.32
N SER A 56 7.43 6.29 12.50
CA SER A 56 7.99 6.81 13.75
C SER A 56 7.59 8.26 14.04
N TYR A 57 7.48 9.10 12.99
CA TYR A 57 7.00 10.47 13.13
C TYR A 57 5.50 10.51 13.42
N LEU A 58 4.69 9.69 12.75
CA LEU A 58 3.27 9.55 13.07
C LEU A 58 3.04 9.13 14.53
N LYS A 59 3.81 8.15 15.02
CA LYS A 59 3.75 7.69 16.42
C LYS A 59 4.08 8.81 17.43
N ARG A 60 4.85 9.82 17.02
CA ARG A 60 5.19 11.01 17.82
C ARG A 60 4.15 12.13 17.72
N GLY A 61 3.05 11.92 17.01
CA GLY A 61 1.93 12.86 16.90
C GLY A 61 2.01 13.86 15.75
N PHE A 62 2.95 13.68 14.81
CA PHE A 62 2.98 14.48 13.59
C PHE A 62 1.85 14.05 12.64
N ASN A 63 1.26 15.00 11.92
CA ASN A 63 0.27 14.68 10.88
C ASN A 63 0.94 14.05 9.64
N ALA A 64 0.15 13.51 8.71
CA ALA A 64 0.65 12.77 7.54
C ALA A 64 1.62 13.61 6.70
N LYS A 65 1.29 14.88 6.48
CA LYS A 65 2.09 15.79 5.66
C LYS A 65 3.41 16.13 6.34
N GLU A 66 3.39 16.44 7.63
CA GLU A 66 4.59 16.77 8.41
C GLU A 66 5.53 15.57 8.51
N ALA A 67 5.02 14.38 8.83
CA ALA A 67 5.80 13.16 8.92
C ALA A 67 6.47 12.83 7.58
N LEU A 68 5.72 12.95 6.48
CA LEU A 68 6.22 12.74 5.12
C LEU A 68 7.31 13.75 4.75
N GLN A 69 7.07 15.05 4.96
CA GLN A 69 8.03 16.10 4.62
C GLN A 69 9.33 15.96 5.42
N ARG A 70 9.22 15.61 6.71
CA ARG A 70 10.38 15.43 7.58
C ARG A 70 11.23 14.24 7.14
N ALA A 71 10.61 13.09 6.87
CA ALA A 71 11.33 11.93 6.35
C ALA A 71 12.00 12.21 4.99
N LEU A 72 11.32 12.93 4.08
CA LEU A 72 11.88 13.28 2.78
C LEU A 72 13.01 14.32 2.87
N SER A 73 13.03 15.17 3.89
CA SER A 73 14.14 16.11 4.11
C SER A 73 15.46 15.42 4.49
N GLU A 74 15.39 14.16 4.91
CA GLU A 74 16.53 13.30 5.23
C GLU A 74 16.91 12.37 4.05
N ASP A 75 16.08 12.31 2.98
CA ASP A 75 16.39 11.55 1.77
C ASP A 75 17.30 12.38 0.85
N PRO A 76 18.42 11.84 0.34
CA PRO A 76 19.30 12.57 -0.57
C PRO A 76 18.66 12.83 -1.94
N GLU A 77 17.70 12.02 -2.37
CA GLU A 77 17.11 12.07 -3.71
C GLU A 77 15.55 11.99 -3.65
N PRO A 78 14.88 12.94 -2.97
CA PRO A 78 13.43 12.87 -2.77
C PRO A 78 12.66 12.95 -4.09
N SER A 79 13.20 13.63 -5.11
CA SER A 79 12.61 13.69 -6.47
C SER A 79 12.51 12.32 -7.15
N MET A 80 13.22 11.31 -6.66
CA MET A 80 13.23 9.93 -7.17
C MET A 80 12.25 9.02 -6.40
N ARG A 81 11.52 9.55 -5.41
CA ARG A 81 10.61 8.77 -4.55
C ARG A 81 9.15 8.98 -4.93
N GLN A 82 8.34 7.96 -4.70
CA GLN A 82 6.88 8.09 -4.63
C GLN A 82 6.42 7.47 -3.32
N VAL A 83 5.71 8.26 -2.50
CA VAL A 83 5.35 7.84 -1.14
C VAL A 83 3.90 8.23 -0.87
N ALA A 84 3.13 7.32 -0.29
CA ALA A 84 1.79 7.59 0.23
C ALA A 84 1.76 7.28 1.73
N VAL A 85 1.01 8.08 2.49
CA VAL A 85 0.85 7.98 3.94
C VAL A 85 -0.64 8.12 4.27
N ILE A 86 -1.14 7.25 5.14
CA ILE A 86 -2.46 7.37 5.78
C ILE A 86 -2.29 7.13 7.28
N THR A 87 -2.83 8.01 8.12
CA THR A 87 -2.79 7.84 9.58
C THR A 87 -3.96 7.01 10.08
N ALA A 88 -3.89 6.52 11.32
CA ALA A 88 -5.00 5.83 11.96
C ALA A 88 -6.26 6.71 12.12
N ASP A 89 -6.10 8.04 12.11
CA ASP A 89 -7.20 9.01 12.16
C ASP A 89 -7.71 9.44 10.76
N GLY A 90 -7.11 8.88 9.70
CA GLY A 90 -7.55 9.10 8.31
C GLY A 90 -6.94 10.31 7.60
N ASP A 91 -5.97 10.99 8.23
CA ASP A 91 -5.16 12.02 7.55
C ASP A 91 -4.25 11.38 6.50
N LYS A 92 -4.06 12.06 5.37
CA LYS A 92 -3.46 11.49 4.15
C LYS A 92 -2.45 12.45 3.53
N ALA A 93 -1.33 11.92 3.06
CA ALA A 93 -0.35 12.69 2.31
C ALA A 93 0.31 11.85 1.21
N VAL A 94 0.66 12.51 0.11
CA VAL A 94 1.36 11.88 -1.02
C VAL A 94 2.53 12.75 -1.45
N HIS A 95 3.66 12.11 -1.71
CA HIS A 95 4.78 12.69 -2.43
C HIS A 95 4.95 11.97 -3.76
N ASN A 96 4.97 12.74 -4.85
CA ASN A 96 5.09 12.23 -6.20
C ASN A 96 6.30 12.88 -6.89
N GLY A 97 7.47 12.26 -6.75
CA GLY A 97 8.74 12.83 -7.21
C GLY A 97 8.76 13.19 -8.70
N SER A 98 9.40 14.32 -9.02
CA SER A 98 9.49 14.82 -10.40
C SER A 98 10.24 13.86 -11.33
N ASN A 99 11.24 13.13 -10.80
CA ASN A 99 12.18 12.31 -11.56
C ASN A 99 11.87 10.81 -11.50
N ILE A 100 10.70 10.41 -10.98
CA ILE A 100 10.25 9.01 -11.06
C ILE A 100 9.75 8.67 -12.48
N PRO A 101 9.75 7.38 -12.88
CA PRO A 101 9.31 6.94 -14.20
C PRO A 101 7.94 7.50 -14.63
N ASN A 102 7.77 7.74 -15.93
CA ASN A 102 6.51 8.20 -16.52
C ASN A 102 5.38 7.18 -16.35
N GLU A 103 4.16 7.55 -16.79
CA GLU A 103 2.95 6.78 -16.49
C GLU A 103 2.80 6.58 -14.98
N LYS A 104 2.86 7.72 -14.28
CA LYS A 104 2.77 7.86 -12.84
C LYS A 104 1.56 8.68 -12.44
N GLY A 105 1.05 8.41 -11.26
CA GLY A 105 -0.07 9.14 -10.68
C GLY A 105 -0.39 8.65 -9.29
N TYR A 106 -1.36 9.31 -8.70
CA TYR A 106 -1.92 8.94 -7.42
C TYR A 106 -3.39 9.36 -7.36
N TYR A 107 -4.15 8.75 -6.47
CA TYR A 107 -5.51 9.16 -6.16
C TYR A 107 -5.71 9.10 -4.65
N ILE A 108 -6.38 10.11 -4.10
CA ILE A 108 -6.72 10.20 -2.68
C ILE A 108 -8.22 10.02 -2.59
N GLY A 109 -8.66 8.85 -2.10
CA GLY A 109 -10.04 8.56 -1.78
C GLY A 109 -10.42 9.01 -0.36
N ASP A 110 -11.64 8.69 0.04
CA ASP A 110 -12.17 8.91 1.39
C ASP A 110 -11.37 8.10 2.42
N ARG A 111 -11.23 6.78 2.19
CA ARG A 111 -10.59 5.84 3.14
C ARG A 111 -9.27 5.25 2.66
N CYS A 112 -8.79 5.67 1.51
CA CYS A 112 -7.63 5.07 0.88
C CYS A 112 -6.82 6.07 0.06
N VAL A 113 -5.58 5.70 -0.23
CA VAL A 113 -4.72 6.40 -1.18
C VAL A 113 -4.08 5.34 -2.06
N SER A 114 -4.10 5.57 -3.37
CA SER A 114 -3.39 4.73 -4.33
C SER A 114 -2.29 5.53 -5.01
N ILE A 115 -1.17 4.87 -5.28
CA ILE A 115 -0.03 5.43 -5.99
C ILE A 115 0.42 4.43 -7.05
N ALA A 116 0.79 4.94 -8.22
CA ALA A 116 1.32 4.11 -9.30
C ALA A 116 2.45 4.83 -10.06
N ASN A 117 3.42 4.07 -10.56
CA ASN A 117 4.45 4.54 -11.47
C ASN A 117 4.87 3.42 -12.44
N LEU A 118 5.15 3.80 -13.69
CA LEU A 118 5.47 2.91 -14.80
C LEU A 118 4.38 1.83 -14.99
N VAL A 119 3.12 2.25 -14.99
CA VAL A 119 1.94 1.39 -15.20
C VAL A 119 1.34 1.56 -16.59
N VAL A 120 0.56 0.59 -17.05
CA VAL A 120 -0.04 0.59 -18.40
C VAL A 120 -1.06 1.72 -18.58
N SER A 121 -1.76 2.08 -17.51
CA SER A 121 -2.86 3.04 -17.55
C SER A 121 -2.80 4.03 -16.39
N LYS A 122 -2.88 5.33 -16.70
CA LYS A 122 -2.99 6.40 -15.71
C LYS A 122 -4.27 6.34 -14.88
N ARG A 123 -5.26 5.53 -15.28
CA ARG A 123 -6.50 5.31 -14.53
C ARG A 123 -6.31 4.42 -13.31
N ILE A 124 -5.25 3.60 -13.27
CA ILE A 124 -5.03 2.59 -12.23
C ILE A 124 -5.21 3.14 -10.81
N PRO A 125 -4.55 4.25 -10.40
CA PRO A 125 -4.75 4.81 -9.07
C PRO A 125 -6.23 5.08 -8.75
N THR A 126 -6.93 5.78 -9.63
CA THR A 126 -8.34 6.13 -9.43
C THR A 126 -9.21 4.89 -9.31
N GLU A 127 -9.06 3.92 -10.23
CA GLU A 127 -9.88 2.71 -10.28
C GLU A 127 -9.64 1.81 -9.05
N MET A 128 -8.40 1.72 -8.55
CA MET A 128 -8.08 1.00 -7.32
C MET A 128 -8.82 1.57 -6.10
N CYS A 129 -8.84 2.89 -5.95
CA CYS A 129 -9.53 3.52 -4.84
C CYS A 129 -11.05 3.39 -4.96
N LEU A 130 -11.60 3.61 -6.15
CA LEU A 130 -13.05 3.50 -6.38
C LEU A 130 -13.56 2.09 -6.09
N VAL A 131 -12.89 1.05 -6.61
CA VAL A 131 -13.31 -0.33 -6.36
C VAL A 131 -13.14 -0.73 -4.89
N PHE A 132 -12.08 -0.25 -4.22
CA PHE A 132 -11.91 -0.46 -2.79
C PHE A 132 -13.09 0.10 -2.00
N GLU A 133 -13.47 1.36 -2.28
CA GLU A 133 -14.55 2.05 -1.57
C GLU A 133 -15.93 1.45 -1.84
N GLU A 134 -16.16 0.99 -3.08
CA GLU A 134 -17.39 0.31 -3.49
C GLU A 134 -17.61 -0.97 -2.70
N ILE A 135 -16.60 -1.84 -2.60
CA ILE A 135 -16.82 -3.19 -2.07
C ILE A 135 -16.44 -3.33 -0.59
N TYR A 136 -15.70 -2.39 0.00
CA TYR A 136 -15.21 -2.47 1.38
C TYR A 136 -16.32 -2.77 2.41
N ARG A 137 -17.48 -2.12 2.27
CA ARG A 137 -18.59 -2.29 3.21
C ARG A 137 -19.22 -3.67 3.12
N GLU A 138 -19.29 -4.23 1.91
CA GLU A 138 -20.00 -5.48 1.63
C GLU A 138 -19.12 -6.70 1.80
N ARG A 139 -17.87 -6.64 1.32
CA ARG A 139 -16.93 -7.77 1.28
C ARG A 139 -15.84 -7.73 2.33
N GLY A 140 -15.70 -6.61 3.04
CA GLY A 140 -14.70 -6.42 4.08
C GLY A 140 -13.39 -5.84 3.59
N PHE A 141 -12.57 -5.38 4.54
CA PHE A 141 -11.37 -4.59 4.28
C PHE A 141 -10.27 -5.32 3.50
N ILE A 142 -9.97 -6.57 3.87
CA ILE A 142 -8.90 -7.32 3.23
C ILE A 142 -9.30 -7.70 1.80
N GLU A 143 -10.54 -8.14 1.58
CA GLU A 143 -11.08 -8.41 0.25
C GLU A 143 -11.05 -7.18 -0.65
N ALA A 144 -11.43 -6.01 -0.13
CA ALA A 144 -11.36 -4.75 -0.87
C ALA A 144 -9.94 -4.39 -1.31
N LEU A 145 -8.94 -4.60 -0.46
CA LEU A 145 -7.53 -4.38 -0.81
C LEU A 145 -7.06 -5.33 -1.92
N ILE A 146 -7.41 -6.61 -1.85
CA ILE A 146 -7.02 -7.59 -2.87
C ILE A 146 -7.72 -7.29 -4.19
N THR A 147 -9.02 -6.99 -4.17
CA THR A 147 -9.76 -6.65 -5.39
C THR A 147 -9.31 -5.32 -6.01
N ALA A 148 -8.80 -4.37 -5.23
CA ALA A 148 -8.12 -3.21 -5.79
C ALA A 148 -6.88 -3.59 -6.60
N LEU A 149 -6.06 -4.55 -6.13
CA LEU A 149 -4.93 -5.05 -6.92
C LEU A 149 -5.38 -5.78 -8.18
N GLU A 150 -6.45 -6.59 -8.10
CA GLU A 150 -7.04 -7.25 -9.28
C GLU A 150 -7.51 -6.23 -10.31
N LYS A 151 -8.18 -5.17 -9.86
CA LYS A 151 -8.64 -4.10 -10.75
C LYS A 151 -7.49 -3.39 -11.45
N ALA A 152 -6.39 -3.15 -10.75
CA ALA A 152 -5.19 -2.61 -11.37
C ALA A 152 -4.60 -3.56 -12.41
N HIS A 153 -4.51 -4.86 -12.10
CA HIS A 153 -4.03 -5.90 -13.00
C HIS A 153 -4.88 -6.02 -14.27
N GLU A 154 -6.21 -5.99 -14.15
CA GLU A 154 -7.16 -5.98 -15.28
C GLU A 154 -6.93 -4.81 -16.24
N LEU A 155 -6.47 -3.66 -15.73
CA LEU A 155 -6.12 -2.48 -16.52
C LEU A 155 -4.73 -2.57 -17.16
N GLY A 156 -4.12 -3.75 -17.14
CA GLY A 156 -2.78 -4.05 -17.61
C GLY A 156 -1.72 -3.95 -16.52
N GLY A 157 -2.08 -3.42 -15.35
CA GLY A 157 -1.20 -3.28 -14.19
C GLY A 157 0.12 -2.66 -14.56
N ASP A 158 1.16 -3.42 -14.31
CA ASP A 158 2.51 -2.99 -14.49
C ASP A 158 3.01 -3.16 -15.95
N LEU A 159 3.69 -2.14 -16.53
CA LEU A 159 4.16 -2.14 -17.93
C LEU A 159 5.13 -3.28 -18.28
N ARG A 160 5.85 -3.87 -17.32
CA ARG A 160 6.69 -5.06 -17.58
C ARG A 160 5.96 -6.38 -17.29
N GLY A 161 4.69 -6.34 -16.90
CA GLY A 161 3.97 -7.46 -16.29
C GLY A 161 4.20 -7.53 -14.77
N ASP A 162 3.22 -8.09 -14.05
CA ASP A 162 3.31 -8.25 -12.60
C ASP A 162 4.13 -9.50 -12.24
N HIS A 163 5.11 -9.34 -11.35
CA HIS A 163 5.99 -10.43 -10.92
C HIS A 163 6.06 -10.66 -9.41
N SER A 164 5.64 -9.69 -8.60
CA SER A 164 5.46 -9.90 -7.16
C SER A 164 4.28 -9.10 -6.65
N ALA A 165 3.70 -9.56 -5.55
CA ALA A 165 2.59 -8.93 -4.88
C ALA A 165 2.67 -9.15 -3.37
N SER A 166 2.12 -8.22 -2.60
CA SER A 166 2.06 -8.34 -1.15
C SER A 166 0.88 -7.59 -0.58
N ILE A 167 0.35 -8.10 0.52
CA ILE A 167 -0.61 -7.41 1.36
C ILE A 167 -0.14 -7.53 2.82
N ILE A 168 -0.13 -6.39 3.52
CA ILE A 168 -0.03 -6.35 4.98
C ILE A 168 -1.28 -5.67 5.51
N VAL A 169 -1.87 -6.23 6.57
CA VAL A 169 -2.95 -5.61 7.32
C VAL A 169 -2.62 -5.70 8.80
N VAL A 170 -2.64 -4.56 9.47
CA VAL A 170 -2.43 -4.45 10.91
C VAL A 170 -3.73 -4.06 11.61
N GLY A 171 -3.94 -4.57 12.81
CA GLY A 171 -5.13 -4.34 13.62
C GLY A 171 -4.93 -4.83 15.05
N GLU A 172 -5.99 -4.85 15.83
CA GLU A 172 -5.94 -5.35 17.20
C GLU A 172 -5.80 -6.88 17.22
N THR A 173 -4.88 -7.40 18.04
CA THR A 173 -4.67 -8.83 18.24
C THR A 173 -4.54 -9.16 19.73
N ILE A 174 -4.72 -10.43 20.10
CA ILE A 174 -4.51 -10.90 21.48
C ILE A 174 -3.06 -10.79 21.96
N TYR A 175 -2.11 -10.58 21.04
CA TYR A 175 -0.68 -10.47 21.33
C TYR A 175 -0.22 -9.01 21.51
N GLY A 176 -1.12 -8.04 21.30
CA GLY A 176 -0.87 -6.62 21.49
C GLY A 176 0.18 -6.05 20.53
N GLU A 177 0.93 -5.05 21.00
CA GLU A 177 1.88 -4.27 20.16
C GLU A 177 3.08 -5.07 19.64
N TYR A 178 3.35 -6.26 20.20
CA TYR A 178 4.44 -7.13 19.75
C TYR A 178 4.09 -7.92 18.48
N TYR A 179 2.80 -8.03 18.17
CA TYR A 179 2.31 -8.69 16.96
C TYR A 179 0.96 -8.10 16.56
N ASP A 180 0.98 -7.07 15.73
CA ASP A 180 -0.20 -6.35 15.27
C ASP A 180 -0.60 -6.71 13.83
N LYS A 181 0.12 -7.61 13.18
CA LYS A 181 -0.15 -8.06 11.80
C LYS A 181 -1.21 -9.15 11.78
N ILE A 182 -2.39 -8.81 11.27
CA ILE A 182 -3.49 -9.76 11.04
C ILE A 182 -3.25 -10.53 9.74
N ILE A 183 -2.73 -9.86 8.71
CA ILE A 183 -2.36 -10.44 7.43
C ILE A 183 -0.95 -9.97 7.06
N ASP A 184 -0.10 -10.89 6.63
CA ASP A 184 1.19 -10.62 5.99
C ASP A 184 1.43 -11.69 4.91
N ILE A 185 0.96 -11.43 3.69
CA ILE A 185 1.11 -12.33 2.55
C ILE A 185 2.10 -11.71 1.57
N ARG A 186 3.03 -12.54 1.11
CA ARG A 186 4.06 -12.15 0.15
C ARG A 186 4.21 -13.19 -0.95
N ILE A 187 3.97 -12.76 -2.18
CA ILE A 187 4.36 -13.47 -3.38
C ILE A 187 5.61 -12.79 -3.90
N ASP A 188 6.78 -13.26 -3.49
CA ASP A 188 8.05 -12.60 -3.82
C ASP A 188 8.46 -12.83 -5.29
N TYR A 189 7.97 -13.89 -5.94
CA TYR A 189 8.05 -14.05 -7.40
C TYR A 189 6.94 -14.97 -7.93
N SER A 190 6.26 -14.57 -9.00
CA SER A 190 5.34 -15.42 -9.76
C SER A 190 5.12 -14.82 -11.17
N LEU A 191 4.62 -15.63 -12.10
CA LEU A 191 4.07 -15.12 -13.37
C LEU A 191 2.63 -14.59 -13.23
N ASN A 192 1.95 -14.93 -12.13
CA ASN A 192 0.57 -14.52 -11.84
C ASN A 192 0.42 -14.11 -10.36
N PRO A 193 1.21 -13.14 -9.86
CA PRO A 193 1.34 -12.90 -8.43
C PRO A 193 0.04 -12.44 -7.75
N ILE A 194 -0.86 -11.76 -8.45
CA ILE A 194 -2.16 -11.36 -7.89
C ILE A 194 -3.05 -12.59 -7.65
N SER A 195 -3.11 -13.51 -8.61
CA SER A 195 -3.88 -14.76 -8.50
C SER A 195 -3.33 -15.63 -7.38
N ASP A 196 -2.00 -15.75 -7.28
CA ASP A 196 -1.35 -16.52 -6.21
C ASP A 196 -1.59 -15.88 -4.83
N LEU A 197 -1.55 -14.55 -4.72
CA LEU A 197 -1.89 -13.84 -3.49
C LEU A 197 -3.33 -14.13 -3.06
N ARG A 198 -4.30 -14.06 -3.98
CA ARG A 198 -5.69 -14.42 -3.72
C ARG A 198 -5.83 -15.87 -3.27
N LYS A 199 -5.11 -16.79 -3.92
CA LYS A 199 -5.14 -18.21 -3.57
C LYS A 199 -4.65 -18.42 -2.14
N ILE A 200 -3.53 -17.82 -1.74
CA ILE A 200 -3.02 -17.90 -0.36
C ILE A 200 -4.04 -17.31 0.61
N TYR A 201 -4.60 -16.14 0.32
CA TYR A 201 -5.62 -15.51 1.16
C TYR A 201 -6.86 -16.42 1.35
N SER A 202 -7.28 -17.14 0.31
CA SER A 202 -8.41 -18.07 0.40
C SER A 202 -8.18 -19.25 1.33
N TYR A 203 -6.91 -19.63 1.58
CA TYR A 203 -6.57 -20.67 2.56
C TYR A 203 -6.64 -20.13 3.98
N LEU A 204 -6.14 -18.91 4.21
CA LEU A 204 -6.21 -18.26 5.53
C LEU A 204 -7.66 -18.02 5.98
N ASN A 205 -8.54 -17.61 5.06
CA ASN A 205 -9.95 -17.36 5.38
C ASN A 205 -10.77 -18.64 5.64
N LYS A 206 -10.25 -19.83 5.32
CA LYS A 206 -10.89 -21.11 5.63
C LYS A 206 -10.47 -21.67 7.00
N GLU A 207 -9.38 -21.14 7.56
CA GLU A 207 -8.79 -21.60 8.82
C GLU A 207 -9.17 -20.72 10.02
N GLN A 208 -10.00 -19.69 9.80
CA GLN A 208 -10.60 -18.82 10.83
C GLN A 208 -12.10 -19.04 10.92
#